data_AF-A3Z1N9-F1
#
_entry.id   AF-A3Z1N9-F1
#
_cell.length_a   1.000
_cell.length_b   1.000
_cell.length_c   1.000
_cell.angle_alpha   90.00
_cell.angle_beta   90.00
_cell.angle_gamma   90.00
#
_symmetry.space_group_name_H-M   'P 1'
#
loop_
_entity.id
_entity.type
_entity.pdbx_description
1 polymer ?
#
loop_
_entity_poly.entity_id
_entity_poly.type
_entity_poly.pdbx_seq_one_letter_code
_entity_poly.pdbx_strand_id
1 'polypeptide(L)'
;MATRAVYSFTGFPSTPERHLYLHHDGYPTGAAWRFATALRHNHEASAFLASFLITQPRAEVLSSAEQSADAEYRYQVRLLERTAPCLQVTCWRRLPGGSSWQPRCRPMALAVFIQRFLPGELL
;
A
#
# COMPACT_ATOMS: atom_id res chain seq x y z
N MET A 1 4.70 13.94 7.46
CA MET A 1 5.38 13.49 8.70
C MET A 1 6.44 12.44 8.34
N ALA A 2 7.55 12.36 9.08
CA ALA A 2 8.69 11.44 8.81
C ALA A 2 8.41 9.97 9.18
N THR A 3 7.15 9.53 9.04
CA THR A 3 6.75 8.14 9.28
C THR A 3 6.95 7.36 8.01
N ARG A 4 7.58 6.20 8.13
CA ARG A 4 8.03 5.37 7.01
C ARG A 4 7.10 4.18 6.82
N ALA A 5 6.98 3.74 5.57
CA ALA A 5 6.15 2.60 5.24
C ALA A 5 6.75 1.75 4.12
N VAL A 6 6.50 0.45 4.22
CA VAL A 6 6.70 -0.49 3.12
C VAL A 6 5.35 -0.83 2.49
N TYR A 7 5.34 -0.90 1.17
CA TYR A 7 4.22 -1.33 0.36
C TYR A 7 4.64 -2.57 -0.44
N SER A 8 4.00 -3.70 -0.18
CA SER A 8 4.22 -4.96 -0.89
C SER A 8 3.05 -5.21 -1.85
N PHE A 9 3.35 -5.50 -3.10
CA PHE A 9 2.38 -5.73 -4.16
C PHE A 9 2.51 -7.14 -4.71
N THR A 10 1.38 -7.86 -4.77
CA THR A 10 1.33 -9.25 -5.23
C THR A 10 0.12 -9.49 -6.12
N GLY A 11 0.21 -10.47 -7.03
CA GLY A 11 -0.90 -10.89 -7.89
C GLY A 11 -1.10 -10.01 -9.13
N PHE A 12 -0.20 -9.08 -9.40
CA PHE A 12 -0.26 -8.23 -10.61
C PHE A 12 0.30 -9.00 -11.82
N PRO A 13 -0.35 -8.91 -13.00
CA PRO A 13 0.10 -9.63 -14.19
C PRO A 13 1.56 -9.32 -14.55
N SER A 14 2.31 -10.34 -14.94
CA SER A 14 3.69 -10.24 -15.43
C SER A 14 4.68 -9.55 -14.49
N THR A 15 4.31 -9.34 -13.21
CA THR A 15 5.15 -8.66 -12.23
C THR A 15 5.34 -9.57 -11.02
N PRO A 16 6.58 -9.97 -10.70
CA PRO A 16 6.86 -10.66 -9.44
C PRO A 16 6.49 -9.75 -8.26
N GLU A 17 6.45 -10.33 -7.06
CA GLU A 17 6.21 -9.54 -5.85
C GLU A 17 7.15 -8.33 -5.80
N ARG A 18 6.57 -7.15 -5.50
CA ARG A 18 7.29 -5.89 -5.51
C ARG A 18 7.17 -5.22 -4.15
N HIS A 19 8.30 -4.80 -3.60
CA HIS A 19 8.36 -4.07 -2.33
C HIS A 19 8.87 -2.66 -2.56
N LEU A 20 8.14 -1.68 -2.03
CA LEU A 20 8.46 -0.27 -2.14
C LEU A 20 8.57 0.35 -0.75
N TYR A 21 9.59 1.17 -0.55
CA TYR A 21 9.83 1.91 0.67
C TYR A 21 9.60 3.40 0.45
N LEU A 22 8.84 4.02 1.35
CA LEU A 22 8.57 5.45 1.34
C LEU A 22 8.88 6.05 2.70
N HIS A 23 9.73 7.08 2.69
CA HIS A 23 10.28 7.71 3.89
C HIS A 23 9.30 8.62 4.66
N HIS A 24 8.13 8.90 4.07
CA HIS A 24 7.20 9.92 4.57
C HIS A 24 5.74 9.45 4.49
N ASP A 25 4.93 9.93 5.41
CA ASP A 25 3.48 9.72 5.46
C ASP A 25 3.07 8.24 5.46
N GLY A 26 3.79 7.43 6.24
CA GLY A 26 3.52 6.01 6.41
C GLY A 26 2.24 5.68 7.19
N TYR A 27 1.58 6.66 7.82
CA TYR A 27 0.29 6.46 8.49
C TYR A 27 -0.81 6.00 7.52
N PRO A 28 -1.88 5.31 7.99
CA PRO A 28 -2.95 4.83 7.13
C PRO A 28 -3.61 5.91 6.26
N THR A 29 -3.72 7.15 6.78
CA THR A 29 -4.22 8.30 6.00
C THR A 29 -3.31 8.67 4.83
N GLY A 30 -1.99 8.64 5.05
CA GLY A 30 -1.01 8.90 3.98
C GLY A 30 -1.01 7.77 2.94
N ALA A 31 -1.08 6.51 3.38
CA ALA A 31 -1.26 5.37 2.49
C ALA A 31 -2.56 5.47 1.66
N ALA A 32 -3.68 5.84 2.29
CA ALA A 32 -4.96 6.04 1.62
C ALA A 32 -4.87 7.11 0.52
N TRP A 33 -4.23 8.24 0.80
CA TRP A 33 -4.01 9.30 -0.19
C TRP A 33 -3.16 8.81 -1.38
N ARG A 34 -2.12 8.02 -1.14
CA ARG A 34 -1.29 7.44 -2.21
C ARG A 34 -2.10 6.45 -3.06
N PHE A 35 -2.91 5.62 -2.43
CA PHE A 35 -3.78 4.68 -3.14
C PHE A 35 -4.84 5.38 -3.98
N ALA A 36 -5.50 6.40 -3.43
CA ALA A 36 -6.46 7.22 -4.17
C ALA A 36 -5.81 7.94 -5.36
N THR A 37 -4.59 8.46 -5.16
CA THR A 37 -3.82 9.10 -6.23
C THR A 37 -3.48 8.12 -7.36
N ALA A 38 -3.10 6.88 -7.03
CA ALA A 38 -2.86 5.84 -8.02
C ALA A 38 -4.14 5.45 -8.78
N LEU A 39 -5.28 5.34 -8.09
CA LEU A 39 -6.58 5.04 -8.73
C LEU A 39 -7.07 6.16 -9.65
N ARG A 40 -6.85 7.43 -9.28
CA ARG A 40 -7.15 8.57 -10.18
C ARG A 40 -6.28 8.58 -11.43
N HIS A 41 -5.07 8.06 -11.34
CA HIS A 41 -4.19 7.94 -12.50
C HIS A 41 -4.70 6.83 -13.45
N ASN A 42 -5.16 5.71 -12.90
CA ASN A 42 -5.86 4.66 -13.63
C ASN A 42 -6.78 3.87 -12.70
N HIS A 43 -8.07 3.80 -13.05
CA HIS A 43 -9.09 3.10 -12.26
C HIS A 43 -9.05 1.58 -12.43
N GLU A 44 -8.30 1.05 -13.40
CA GLU A 44 -8.19 -0.39 -13.63
C GLU A 44 -7.35 -1.06 -12.54
N ALA A 45 -7.94 -2.06 -11.87
CA ALA A 45 -7.28 -2.77 -10.78
C ALA A 45 -5.97 -3.46 -11.19
N SER A 46 -5.91 -4.01 -12.41
CA SER A 46 -4.72 -4.68 -12.97
C SER A 46 -3.55 -3.71 -13.19
N ALA A 47 -3.84 -2.44 -13.50
CA ALA A 47 -2.86 -1.38 -13.77
C ALA A 47 -2.43 -0.62 -12.52
N PHE A 48 -2.97 -0.96 -11.35
CA PHE A 48 -2.75 -0.20 -10.12
C PHE A 48 -1.28 -0.14 -9.69
N LEU A 49 -0.52 -1.24 -9.80
CA LEU A 49 0.91 -1.22 -9.46
C LEU A 49 1.70 -0.25 -10.35
N ALA A 50 1.47 -0.28 -11.66
CA ALA A 50 2.10 0.67 -12.58
C ALA A 50 1.75 2.12 -12.23
N SER A 51 0.47 2.38 -11.94
CA SER A 51 -0.02 3.70 -11.53
C SER A 51 0.56 4.15 -10.19
N PHE A 52 0.73 3.24 -9.24
CA PHE A 52 1.38 3.53 -7.97
C PHE A 52 2.84 3.90 -8.18
N LEU A 53 3.59 3.17 -9.01
CA LEU A 53 4.99 3.49 -9.32
C LEU A 53 5.13 4.88 -9.98
N ILE A 54 4.25 5.21 -10.93
CA ILE A 54 4.23 6.51 -11.61
C ILE A 54 3.96 7.65 -10.62
N THR A 55 2.97 7.48 -9.75
CA THR A 55 2.56 8.53 -8.81
C THR A 55 3.48 8.65 -7.59
N GLN A 56 4.33 7.65 -7.34
CA GLN A 56 5.26 7.62 -6.22
C GLN A 56 6.74 7.58 -6.70
N PRO A 57 7.25 8.61 -7.41
CA PRO A 57 8.59 8.60 -8.01
C PRO A 57 9.73 8.56 -6.99
N ARG A 58 9.44 8.86 -5.71
CA ARG A 58 10.40 8.79 -4.59
C ARG A 58 10.36 7.46 -3.85
N ALA A 59 9.60 6.48 -4.33
CA ALA A 59 9.57 5.15 -3.74
C ALA A 59 10.87 4.41 -4.05
N GLU A 60 11.51 3.89 -3.01
CA GLU A 60 12.70 3.06 -3.14
C GLU A 60 12.30 1.59 -3.30
N VAL A 61 13.00 0.87 -4.16
CA VAL A 61 12.72 -0.55 -4.39
C VAL A 61 13.48 -1.39 -3.37
N LEU A 62 12.77 -2.29 -2.70
CA LEU A 62 13.37 -3.29 -1.81
C LEU A 62 13.32 -4.69 -2.47
N SER A 63 14.28 -5.54 -2.14
CA SER A 63 14.24 -6.97 -2.49
C SER A 63 13.34 -7.78 -1.57
N SER A 64 13.07 -7.31 -0.34
CA SER A 64 12.07 -7.88 0.56
C SER A 64 11.48 -6.83 1.51
N ALA A 65 10.31 -7.11 2.08
CA ALA A 65 9.66 -6.21 3.03
C ALA A 65 10.46 -6.02 4.34
N GLU A 66 11.37 -6.96 4.64
CA GLU A 66 12.22 -7.00 5.84
C GLU A 66 13.40 -6.04 5.78
N GLN A 67 13.81 -5.60 4.58
CA GLN A 67 15.01 -4.76 4.43
C GLN A 67 14.91 -3.38 5.10
N SER A 68 13.70 -2.83 5.25
CA SER A 68 13.52 -1.55 5.97
C SER A 68 13.27 -1.81 7.45
N ALA A 69 14.35 -1.90 8.22
CA ALA A 69 14.30 -2.13 9.66
C ALA A 69 13.71 -0.94 10.44
N ASP A 70 13.53 0.22 9.83
CA ASP A 70 13.02 1.48 10.40
C ASP A 70 11.55 1.79 10.03
N ALA A 71 10.91 1.00 9.17
CA ALA A 71 9.51 1.20 8.82
C ALA A 71 8.57 1.02 10.03
N GLU A 72 7.68 1.97 10.27
CA GLU A 72 6.65 1.83 11.32
C GLU A 72 5.36 1.18 10.78
N TYR A 73 5.16 1.20 9.46
CA TYR A 73 3.98 0.65 8.81
C TYR A 73 4.34 -0.29 7.66
N ARG A 74 3.48 -1.29 7.47
CA ARG A 74 3.48 -2.19 6.30
C ARG A 74 2.11 -2.23 5.69
N TYR A 75 2.06 -2.19 4.36
CA TYR A 75 0.86 -2.36 3.57
C TYR A 75 1.10 -3.47 2.57
N GLN A 76 0.21 -4.46 2.54
CA GLN A 76 0.19 -5.44 1.47
C GLN A 76 -1.01 -5.18 0.59
N VAL A 77 -0.79 -4.90 -0.68
CA VAL A 77 -1.81 -4.74 -1.70
C VAL A 77 -1.80 -5.96 -2.60
N ARG A 78 -2.92 -6.66 -2.67
CA ARG A 78 -3.10 -7.84 -3.52
C ARG A 78 -4.12 -7.54 -4.59
N LEU A 79 -3.78 -7.84 -5.84
CA LEU A 79 -4.78 -8.00 -6.88
C LEU A 79 -5.40 -9.40 -6.73
N LEU A 80 -6.72 -9.45 -6.64
CA LEU A 80 -7.47 -10.69 -6.60
C LEU A 80 -8.10 -10.91 -7.98
N GLU A 81 -7.64 -11.94 -8.69
CA GLU A 81 -8.26 -12.37 -9.93
C GLU A 81 -9.58 -13.08 -9.62
N ARG A 82 -10.67 -12.35 -9.85
CA ARG A 82 -12.06 -12.83 -9.78
C ARG A 82 -12.74 -12.50 -11.11
N THR A 83 -14.02 -12.85 -11.24
CA THR A 83 -14.84 -12.45 -12.40
C THR A 83 -14.76 -10.95 -12.69
N ALA A 84 -14.60 -10.12 -11.66
CA ALA A 84 -14.15 -8.74 -11.76
C ALA A 84 -12.91 -8.54 -10.86
N PRO A 85 -11.74 -8.19 -11.42
CA PRO A 85 -10.52 -7.98 -10.64
C PRO A 85 -10.71 -6.90 -9.57
N CYS A 86 -10.23 -7.15 -8.36
CA CYS A 86 -10.33 -6.18 -7.27
C CYS A 86 -9.07 -6.14 -6.41
N LEU A 87 -8.85 -4.98 -5.77
CA LEU A 87 -7.70 -4.75 -4.90
C LEU A 87 -8.07 -4.96 -3.44
N GLN A 88 -7.27 -5.75 -2.74
CA GLN A 88 -7.35 -5.96 -1.30
C GLN A 88 -6.11 -5.38 -0.63
N VAL A 89 -6.30 -4.71 0.51
CA VAL A 89 -5.20 -4.18 1.33
C VAL A 89 -5.23 -4.75 2.74
N THR A 90 -4.05 -5.04 3.27
CA THR A 90 -3.83 -5.37 4.68
C THR A 90 -2.77 -4.42 5.24
N CYS A 91 -2.96 -3.96 6.47
CA CYS A 91 -2.06 -3.00 7.12
C CYS A 91 -1.58 -3.54 8.46
N TRP A 92 -0.29 -3.39 8.70
CA TRP A 92 0.34 -3.63 9.99
C TRP A 92 1.05 -2.37 10.47
N ARG A 93 1.17 -2.26 11.78
CA ARG A 93 2.00 -1.26 12.44
C ARG A 93 2.99 -1.97 13.36
N ARG A 94 4.15 -1.36 13.53
CA ARG A 94 5.12 -1.72 14.57
C ARG A 94 5.17 -0.58 15.57
N LEU A 95 5.04 -0.90 16.86
CA LEU A 95 5.13 0.11 17.90
C LEU A 95 6.60 0.53 18.09
N PRO A 96 6.87 1.79 18.46
CA PRO A 96 8.21 2.22 18.84
C PRO A 96 8.79 1.30 19.91
N GLY A 97 10.02 0.81 19.71
CA GLY A 97 10.70 -0.11 20.61
C GLY A 97 10.22 -1.58 20.55
N GLY A 98 9.19 -1.89 19.74
CA GLY A 98 8.73 -3.25 19.51
C GLY A 98 9.35 -3.90 18.28
N SER A 99 9.61 -5.20 18.33
CA SER A 99 10.08 -5.99 17.17
C SER A 99 8.93 -6.65 16.38
N SER A 100 7.71 -6.68 16.92
CA SER A 100 6.58 -7.39 16.33
C SER A 100 5.65 -6.49 15.52
N TRP A 101 5.14 -7.04 14.41
CA TRP A 101 4.11 -6.42 13.59
C TRP A 101 2.73 -6.73 14.14
N GLN A 102 1.95 -5.69 14.42
CA GLN A 102 0.57 -5.80 14.88
C GLN A 102 -0.39 -5.46 13.75
N PRO A 103 -1.42 -6.27 13.48
CA PRO A 103 -2.42 -5.94 12.47
C PRO A 103 -3.14 -4.64 12.88
N ARG A 104 -3.12 -3.65 11.98
CA ARG A 104 -3.85 -2.39 12.13
C ARG A 104 -5.19 -2.45 11.40
N CYS A 105 -5.23 -3.16 10.27
CA CYS A 105 -6.49 -3.54 9.64
C CYS A 105 -6.40 -5.00 9.14
N ARG A 106 -7.53 -5.71 9.23
CA ARG A 106 -7.71 -6.99 8.54
C ARG A 106 -7.78 -6.76 7.03
N PRO A 107 -7.57 -7.80 6.19
CA PRO A 107 -7.72 -7.66 4.76
C PRO A 107 -9.09 -7.07 4.39
N MET A 108 -9.09 -6.00 3.61
CA MET A 108 -10.32 -5.31 3.16
C MET A 108 -10.14 -4.77 1.74
N ALA A 109 -11.25 -4.47 1.07
CA ALA A 109 -11.20 -3.84 -0.24
C ALA A 109 -10.46 -2.49 -0.17
N LEU A 110 -9.68 -2.18 -1.20
CA LEU A 110 -8.89 -0.94 -1.25
C LEU A 110 -9.78 0.31 -1.13
N ALA A 111 -10.94 0.32 -1.80
CA ALA A 111 -11.91 1.42 -1.70
C ALA A 111 -12.40 1.64 -0.27
N VAL A 112 -12.68 0.56 0.47
CA VAL A 112 -13.09 0.63 1.90
C VAL A 112 -11.96 1.17 2.76
N PHE A 113 -10.72 0.78 2.49
CA PHE A 113 -9.56 1.33 3.19
C PHE A 113 -9.41 2.84 2.96
N ILE A 114 -9.54 3.29 1.71
CA ILE A 114 -9.44 4.71 1.36
C ILE A 114 -10.55 5.50 2.05
N GLN A 115 -11.81 5.08 1.91
CA GLN A 115 -12.94 5.75 2.57
C GLN A 115 -12.78 5.83 4.09
N ARG A 116 -12.21 4.79 4.71
CA ARG A 116 -12.00 4.74 6.17
C ARG A 116 -10.93 5.71 6.65
N PHE A 117 -9.83 5.88 5.91
CA PHE A 117 -8.65 6.63 6.37
C PHE A 117 -8.46 7.98 5.68
N LEU A 118 -9.24 8.24 4.62
CA LEU A 118 -9.34 9.50 3.89
C LEU A 118 -10.82 9.76 3.56
N PRO A 119 -11.66 10.07 4.56
CA PRO A 119 -13.08 10.32 4.34
C PRO A 119 -13.28 11.57 3.48
N GLY A 120 -14.19 11.50 2.50
CA GLY A 120 -14.46 12.58 1.56
C GLY A 120 -13.74 12.45 0.21
N GLU A 121 -12.83 11.48 0.08
CA GLU A 121 -12.21 11.17 -1.20
C GLU A 121 -13.20 10.44 -2.13
N LEU A 122 -13.48 11.03 -3.29
CA LEU A 122 -14.24 10.38 -4.36
C LEU A 122 -13.27 9.58 -5.24
N LEU A 123 -13.53 8.28 -5.38
CA LEU A 123 -12.74 7.31 -6.16
C LEU A 123 -13.35 7.06 -7.54
#